data_AF-A0A0S6UGV9-F1
#
_entry.id   AF-A0A0S6UGV9-F1
#
_cell.length_a   1.000
_cell.length_b   1.000
_cell.length_c   1.000
_cell.angle_alpha   90.00
_cell.angle_beta   90.00
_cell.angle_gamma   90.00
#
_symmetry.space_group_name_H-M   'P 1'
#
loop_
_entity.id
_entity.type
_entity.pdbx_description
1 polymer ?
#
loop_
_entity_poly.entity_id
_entity_poly.type
_entity_poly.pdbx_seq_one_letter_code
_entity_poly.pdbx_strand_id
1 'polypeptide(L)'
;MAAPAGLLARAALALFPEKPEKALMWVLVIILAPVALLALFFAGPIVIWERVPIASPEQVIIYVNAAKVVSESTKSPCDPGVTVDWQPLLAIDAVRLNQDFSKANPGRAEDLARMFIEKAGTCQVCDGGDPPT
;
A
#
# COMPACT_ATOMS: atom_id res chain seq x y z
N MET A 1 51.04 0.50 -9.71
CA MET A 1 50.99 1.97 -9.79
C MET A 1 50.15 2.45 -8.61
N ALA A 2 50.79 2.82 -7.51
CA ALA A 2 50.10 3.27 -6.29
C ALA A 2 49.99 4.80 -6.34
N ALA A 3 48.78 5.34 -6.27
CA ALA A 3 48.60 6.78 -6.10
C ALA A 3 49.32 7.19 -4.80
N PRO A 4 50.15 8.25 -4.81
CA PRO A 4 50.89 8.62 -3.62
C PRO A 4 49.89 9.03 -2.54
N ALA A 5 49.85 8.28 -1.44
CA ALA A 5 48.93 8.51 -0.32
C ALA A 5 48.95 9.97 0.17
N GLY A 6 50.09 10.65 0.02
CA GLY A 6 50.24 12.07 0.33
C GLY A 6 49.47 13.03 -0.58
N LEU A 7 49.13 12.64 -1.81
CA LEU A 7 48.42 13.50 -2.78
C LEU A 7 46.91 13.43 -2.56
N LEU A 8 46.39 12.25 -2.18
CA LEU A 8 45.02 12.09 -1.70
C LEU A 8 44.81 12.76 -0.33
N ALA A 9 45.78 12.62 0.59
CA ALA A 9 45.73 13.30 1.89
C ALA A 9 45.80 14.83 1.75
N ARG A 10 46.63 15.34 0.82
CA ARG A 10 46.71 16.78 0.51
C ARG A 10 45.46 17.29 -0.21
N ALA A 11 44.88 16.51 -1.11
CA ALA A 11 43.60 16.84 -1.73
C ALA A 11 42.45 16.87 -0.71
N ALA A 12 42.45 15.94 0.25
CA ALA A 12 41.49 15.92 1.35
C ALA A 12 41.68 17.13 2.30
N LEU A 13 42.93 17.50 2.62
CA LEU A 13 43.24 18.69 3.41
C LEU A 13 42.97 20.00 2.66
N ALA A 14 43.08 20.03 1.33
CA ALA A 14 42.72 21.19 0.51
C ALA A 14 41.20 21.39 0.41
N LEU A 15 40.42 20.34 0.67
CA LEU A 15 38.96 20.39 0.81
C LEU A 15 38.51 20.82 2.21
N PHE A 16 39.42 20.81 3.21
CA PHE A 16 39.14 21.35 4.54
C PHE A 16 39.12 22.88 4.48
N PRO A 17 38.03 23.52 4.90
CA PRO A 17 37.90 24.95 4.74
C PRO A 17 38.69 25.70 5.82
N GLU A 18 39.36 26.77 5.38
CA GLU A 18 40.24 27.61 6.20
C GLU A 18 39.49 28.37 7.31
N LYS A 19 38.16 28.43 7.25
CA LYS A 19 37.31 29.14 8.21
C LYS A 19 36.56 28.16 9.13
N PRO A 20 36.49 28.43 10.44
CA PRO A 20 35.84 27.54 11.41
C PRO A 20 34.36 27.30 11.12
N GLU A 21 33.66 28.30 10.55
CA GLU A 21 32.26 28.20 10.13
C GLU A 21 32.03 27.13 9.05
N LYS A 22 32.95 27.05 8.08
CA LYS A 22 32.88 26.08 7.01
C LYS A 22 33.32 24.70 7.49
N ALA A 23 34.27 24.64 8.43
CA ALA A 23 34.73 23.37 9.00
C ALA A 23 33.58 22.68 9.74
N LEU A 24 32.79 23.46 10.50
CA LEU A 24 31.56 22.97 11.12
C LEU A 24 30.55 22.45 10.08
N MET A 25 30.33 23.18 8.98
CA MET A 25 29.47 22.71 7.89
C MET A 25 29.95 21.39 7.28
N TRP A 26 31.24 21.25 7.00
CA TRP A 26 31.79 20.03 6.42
C TRP A 26 31.68 18.83 7.36
N VAL A 27 31.92 19.02 8.66
CA VAL A 27 31.68 17.99 9.68
C VAL A 27 30.20 17.57 9.65
N LEU A 28 29.28 18.54 9.59
CA LEU A 28 27.85 18.27 9.55
C LEU A 28 27.46 17.51 8.27
N VAL A 29 28.00 17.88 7.11
CA VAL A 29 27.78 17.17 5.84
C VAL A 29 28.34 15.76 5.88
N ILE A 30 29.54 15.55 6.44
CA ILE A 30 30.15 14.22 6.56
C ILE A 30 29.31 13.29 7.45
N ILE A 31 28.61 13.85 8.45
CA ILE A 31 27.73 13.06 9.33
C ILE A 31 26.34 12.87 8.69
N LEU A 32 25.77 13.92 8.11
CA LEU A 32 24.37 13.94 7.66
C LEU A 32 24.20 13.33 6.26
N ALA A 33 25.17 13.51 5.36
CA ALA A 33 25.09 12.99 3.99
C ALA A 33 25.03 11.45 3.95
N PRO A 34 25.83 10.69 4.72
CA PRO A 34 25.68 9.23 4.77
C PRO A 34 24.31 8.79 5.28
N VAL A 35 23.77 9.46 6.31
CA VAL A 35 22.44 9.15 6.86
C VAL A 35 21.34 9.43 5.85
N ALA A 36 21.38 10.60 5.19
CA ALA A 36 20.42 10.96 4.15
C ALA A 36 20.49 9.99 2.95
N LEU A 37 21.71 9.58 2.57
CA LEU A 37 21.93 8.63 1.49
C LEU A 37 21.36 7.25 1.85
N LEU A 38 21.62 6.75 3.06
CA LEU A 38 21.01 5.52 3.56
C LEU A 38 19.48 5.62 3.57
N ALA A 39 18.92 6.72 4.07
CA ALA A 39 17.47 6.92 4.07
C ALA A 39 16.91 6.88 2.63
N LEU A 40 17.55 7.53 1.66
CA LEU A 40 17.14 7.49 0.25
C LEU A 40 17.21 6.08 -0.36
N PHE A 41 18.28 5.33 -0.09
CA PHE A 41 18.44 3.98 -0.61
C PHE A 41 17.43 2.98 -0.01
N PHE A 42 17.10 3.13 1.27
CA PHE A 42 16.24 2.17 1.97
C PHE A 42 14.77 2.60 2.07
N ALA A 43 14.43 3.87 1.85
CA ALA A 43 13.04 4.33 1.90
C ALA A 43 12.13 3.55 0.94
N GLY A 44 12.56 3.32 -0.31
CA GLY A 44 11.80 2.57 -1.30
C GLY A 44 11.53 1.12 -0.85
N PRO A 45 12.57 0.30 -0.63
CA PRO A 45 12.40 -1.08 -0.17
C PRO A 45 11.59 -1.22 1.12
N ILE A 46 11.79 -0.34 2.11
CA ILE A 46 11.04 -0.36 3.38
C ILE A 46 9.56 -0.10 3.12
N VAL A 47 9.23 0.95 2.35
CA VAL A 47 7.84 1.28 2.04
C VAL A 47 7.17 0.16 1.23
N ILE A 48 7.89 -0.47 0.29
CA ILE A 48 7.37 -1.61 -0.47
C ILE A 48 7.06 -2.77 0.46
N TRP A 49 7.96 -3.11 1.37
CA TRP A 49 7.75 -4.18 2.35
C TRP A 49 6.51 -3.92 3.21
N GLU A 50 6.34 -2.69 3.70
CA GLU A 50 5.24 -2.35 4.59
C GLU A 50 3.89 -2.21 3.89
N ARG A 51 3.87 -1.72 2.64
CA ARG A 51 2.64 -1.29 1.96
C ARG A 51 2.17 -2.20 0.84
N VAL A 52 3.05 -2.97 0.20
CA VAL A 52 2.63 -3.86 -0.89
C VAL A 52 2.12 -5.16 -0.28
N PRO A 53 0.86 -5.58 -0.58
CA PRO A 53 0.31 -6.82 -0.07
C PRO A 53 1.13 -8.03 -0.53
N ILE A 54 1.84 -8.69 0.39
CA ILE A 54 2.59 -9.93 0.09
C ILE A 54 1.69 -11.13 0.38
N ALA A 55 0.63 -11.28 -0.41
CA ALA A 55 -0.32 -12.38 -0.31
C ALA A 55 0.00 -13.48 -1.35
N SER A 56 -0.17 -14.74 -0.95
CA SER A 56 -0.12 -15.86 -1.91
C SER A 56 -1.35 -15.84 -2.84
N PRO A 57 -1.29 -16.46 -4.03
CA PRO A 57 -2.44 -16.52 -4.94
C PRO A 57 -3.71 -17.10 -4.28
N GLU A 58 -3.55 -18.08 -3.41
CA GLU A 58 -4.65 -18.71 -2.65
C GLU A 58 -5.28 -17.73 -1.66
N GLN A 59 -4.48 -16.84 -1.05
CA GLN A 59 -4.99 -15.80 -0.15
C GLN A 59 -5.66 -14.67 -0.92
N VAL A 60 -5.14 -14.31 -2.10
CA VAL A 60 -5.76 -13.30 -2.97
C VAL A 60 -7.16 -13.75 -3.42
N ILE A 61 -7.33 -15.05 -3.72
CA ILE A 61 -8.64 -15.54 -4.21
C ILE A 61 -9.75 -15.40 -3.18
N ILE A 62 -9.43 -15.32 -1.89
CA ILE A 62 -10.39 -15.05 -0.81
C ILE A 62 -11.08 -13.71 -1.05
N TYR A 63 -10.30 -12.66 -1.39
CA TYR A 63 -10.82 -11.31 -1.63
C TYR A 63 -11.52 -11.21 -2.98
N VAL A 64 -11.01 -11.88 -4.02
CA VAL A 64 -11.68 -11.94 -5.33
C VAL A 64 -13.06 -12.58 -5.20
N ASN A 65 -13.16 -13.70 -4.47
CA ASN A 65 -14.42 -14.38 -4.23
C ASN A 65 -15.37 -13.53 -3.38
N ALA A 66 -14.87 -12.93 -2.30
CA ALA A 66 -15.67 -12.04 -1.46
C ALA A 66 -16.26 -10.86 -2.24
N ALA A 67 -15.42 -10.19 -3.05
CA ALA A 67 -15.86 -9.09 -3.91
C ALA A 67 -16.93 -9.55 -4.91
N LYS A 68 -16.73 -10.71 -5.54
CA LYS A 68 -17.68 -11.28 -6.49
C LYS A 68 -19.03 -11.62 -5.84
N VAL A 69 -19.02 -12.36 -4.73
CA VAL A 69 -20.22 -12.76 -3.98
C VAL A 69 -21.02 -11.54 -3.56
N VAL A 70 -20.33 -10.53 -3.01
CA VAL A 70 -20.99 -9.32 -2.54
C VAL A 70 -21.51 -8.47 -3.70
N SER A 71 -20.77 -8.35 -4.81
CA SER A 71 -21.25 -7.68 -6.03
C SER A 71 -22.49 -8.35 -6.60
N GLU A 72 -22.50 -9.69 -6.71
CA GLU A 72 -23.64 -10.45 -7.20
C GLU A 72 -24.88 -10.29 -6.30
N SER A 73 -24.67 -10.16 -4.98
CA SER A 73 -25.76 -9.94 -4.02
C SER A 73 -26.46 -8.59 -4.15
N THR A 74 -25.86 -7.62 -4.86
CA THR A 74 -26.48 -6.31 -5.10
C THR A 74 -27.36 -6.26 -6.34
N LYS A 75 -27.26 -7.26 -7.22
CA LYS A 75 -28.05 -7.30 -8.46
C LYS A 75 -29.50 -7.53 -8.14
N SER A 76 -30.38 -6.75 -8.75
CA SER A 76 -31.82 -6.92 -8.63
C SER A 76 -32.49 -6.76 -9.99
N PRO A 77 -33.77 -7.14 -10.16
CA PRO A 77 -34.50 -6.89 -11.40
C PRO A 77 -34.54 -5.41 -11.82
N CYS A 78 -34.37 -4.51 -10.85
CA CYS A 78 -34.49 -3.06 -11.03
C CYS A 78 -33.13 -2.36 -11.19
N ASP A 79 -32.03 -3.04 -10.87
CA ASP A 79 -30.70 -2.45 -10.84
C ASP A 79 -29.65 -3.50 -11.24
N PRO A 80 -28.75 -3.21 -12.22
CA PRO A 80 -27.66 -4.11 -12.60
C PRO A 80 -26.66 -4.43 -11.46
N GLY A 81 -26.77 -3.74 -10.32
CA GLY A 81 -25.96 -3.92 -9.12
C GLY A 81 -24.70 -3.08 -9.12
N VAL A 82 -23.97 -3.13 -8.01
CA VAL A 82 -22.69 -2.47 -7.79
C VAL A 82 -21.56 -3.49 -7.86
N THR A 83 -20.53 -3.18 -8.63
CA THR A 83 -19.30 -3.98 -8.67
C THR A 83 -18.34 -3.50 -7.59
N VAL A 84 -17.98 -4.39 -6.68
CA VAL A 84 -16.95 -4.16 -5.66
C VAL A 84 -15.60 -4.62 -6.22
N ASP A 85 -14.59 -3.75 -6.15
CA ASP A 85 -13.21 -4.11 -6.48
C ASP A 85 -12.57 -4.88 -5.32
N TRP A 86 -11.84 -5.95 -5.62
CA TRP A 86 -11.15 -6.77 -4.64
C TRP A 86 -9.81 -6.17 -4.19
N GLN A 87 -9.18 -5.32 -5.02
CA GLN A 87 -7.86 -4.75 -4.70
C GLN A 87 -7.90 -3.87 -3.44
N PRO A 88 -8.90 -2.98 -3.25
CA PRO A 88 -9.04 -2.22 -2.02
C PRO A 88 -9.28 -3.10 -0.78
N LEU A 89 -9.99 -4.22 -0.93
CA LEU A 89 -10.23 -5.16 0.18
C LEU A 89 -8.91 -5.75 0.67
N LEU A 90 -8.11 -6.25 -0.28
CA LEU A 90 -6.79 -6.81 0.01
C LEU A 90 -5.86 -5.75 0.62
N ALA A 91 -5.87 -4.52 0.10
CA ALA A 91 -5.02 -3.44 0.59
C ALA A 91 -5.38 -3.02 2.04
N ILE A 92 -6.67 -2.97 2.37
CA ILE A 92 -7.12 -2.68 3.75
C ILE A 92 -6.68 -3.80 4.70
N ASP A 93 -6.89 -5.05 4.33
CA ASP A 93 -6.51 -6.17 5.18
C ASP A 93 -4.98 -6.36 5.25
N ALA A 94 -4.21 -5.90 4.25
CA ALA A 94 -2.75 -5.83 4.34
C ALA A 94 -2.29 -4.97 5.53
N VAL A 95 -2.97 -3.86 5.79
CA VAL A 95 -2.69 -3.00 6.95
C VAL A 95 -3.25 -3.62 8.24
N ARG A 96 -4.50 -4.10 8.22
CA ARG A 96 -5.17 -4.65 9.43
C ARG A 96 -4.50 -5.92 9.95
N LEU A 97 -3.99 -6.75 9.04
CA LEU A 97 -3.30 -8.00 9.37
C LEU A 97 -1.80 -7.83 9.55
N ASN A 98 -1.27 -6.62 9.40
CA ASN A 98 0.17 -6.35 9.41
C ASN A 98 0.91 -7.28 8.42
N GLN A 99 0.40 -7.37 7.19
CA GLN A 99 0.85 -8.26 6.11
C GLN A 99 0.72 -9.78 6.36
N ASP A 100 0.14 -10.21 7.48
CA ASP A 100 -0.04 -11.63 7.82
C ASP A 100 -1.37 -12.20 7.30
N PHE A 101 -1.37 -12.58 6.02
CA PHE A 101 -2.54 -13.15 5.34
C PHE A 101 -2.88 -14.58 5.76
N SER A 102 -2.09 -15.23 6.63
CA SER A 102 -2.51 -16.52 7.23
C SER A 102 -3.77 -16.36 8.10
N LYS A 103 -4.04 -15.13 8.56
CA LYS A 103 -5.22 -14.73 9.33
C LYS A 103 -6.38 -14.25 8.46
N ALA A 104 -6.29 -14.36 7.14
CA ALA A 104 -7.37 -14.01 6.23
C ALA A 104 -8.53 -15.00 6.39
N ASN A 105 -9.77 -14.48 6.38
CA ASN A 105 -10.99 -15.27 6.51
C ASN A 105 -11.99 -14.82 5.45
N PRO A 106 -12.58 -15.74 4.66
CA PRO A 106 -13.61 -15.41 3.67
C PRO A 106 -14.78 -14.59 4.22
N GLY A 107 -15.34 -14.97 5.37
CA GLY A 107 -16.48 -14.26 5.95
C GLY A 107 -16.14 -12.81 6.32
N ARG A 108 -14.94 -12.57 6.87
CA ARG A 108 -14.49 -11.22 7.17
C ARG A 108 -14.20 -10.39 5.91
N ALA A 109 -13.69 -11.03 4.86
CA ALA A 109 -13.48 -10.38 3.57
C ALA A 109 -14.81 -9.97 2.92
N GLU A 110 -15.86 -10.79 3.06
CA GLU A 110 -17.21 -10.44 2.62
C GLU A 110 -17.80 -9.29 3.43
N ASP A 111 -17.67 -9.32 4.77
CA ASP A 111 -18.10 -8.21 5.62
C ASP A 111 -17.40 -6.90 5.25
N LEU A 112 -16.09 -6.97 4.94
CA LEU A 112 -15.32 -5.84 4.43
C LEU A 112 -15.88 -5.35 3.09
N ALA A 113 -16.17 -6.25 2.15
CA ALA A 113 -16.75 -5.90 0.86
C ALA A 113 -18.12 -5.24 1.00
N ARG A 114 -18.95 -5.66 1.96
CA ARG A 114 -20.27 -5.04 2.21
C ARG A 114 -20.17 -3.59 2.65
N MET A 115 -19.08 -3.19 3.31
CA MET A 115 -18.85 -1.78 3.70
C MET A 115 -18.60 -0.85 2.51
N PHE A 116 -18.31 -1.39 1.33
CA PHE A 116 -18.16 -0.60 0.10
C PHE A 116 -19.50 -0.35 -0.62
N ILE A 117 -20.60 -0.92 -0.12
CA ILE A 117 -21.92 -0.77 -0.73
C ILE A 117 -22.76 0.17 0.12
N GLU A 118 -23.31 1.19 -0.53
CA GLU A 118 -24.34 2.05 0.03
C GLU A 118 -25.72 1.66 -0.53
N LYS A 119 -26.73 1.54 0.34
CA LYS A 119 -28.09 1.24 -0.10
C LYS A 119 -28.78 2.53 -0.56
N ALA A 120 -29.06 2.63 -1.85
CA ALA A 120 -29.85 3.71 -2.42
C ALA A 120 -31.30 3.24 -2.68
N GLY A 121 -32.20 3.52 -1.74
CA GLY A 121 -33.63 3.23 -1.88
C GLY A 121 -34.00 1.75 -1.77
N THR A 122 -35.24 1.43 -2.14
CA THR A 122 -35.80 0.07 -2.12
C THR A 122 -36.56 -0.18 -3.40
N CYS A 123 -36.29 -1.29 -4.11
CA CYS A 123 -37.15 -1.70 -5.20
C CYS A 123 -38.29 -2.57 -4.66
N GLN A 124 -39.54 -2.12 -4.84
CA GLN A 124 -40.71 -2.98 -4.77
C GLN A 124 -41.03 -3.41 -6.19
N VAL A 125 -40.64 -4.61 -6.60
CA VAL A 125 -41.19 -5.19 -7.83
C VAL A 125 -42.62 -5.61 -7.50
N CYS A 126 -43.60 -4.84 -7.98
CA CYS A 126 -44.92 -5.39 -8.24
C CYS A 126 -44.75 -6.29 -9.47
N ASP A 127 -44.99 -7.59 -9.31
CA ASP A 127 -45.08 -8.51 -10.43
C ASP A 127 -46.01 -7.88 -11.48
N GLY A 128 -45.57 -7.88 -12.74
CA GLY A 128 -46.42 -7.57 -13.88
C GLY A 128 -47.43 -8.68 -14.15
N GLY A 129 -48.23 -9.04 -13.15
CA GLY A 129 -49.40 -9.90 -13.26
C GLY A 129 -50.57 -9.23 -12.55
N ASP A 130 -51.66 -9.00 -13.28
CA ASP A 130 -52.79 -8.11 -12.98
C ASP A 130 -53.33 -8.12 -11.53
N PRO A 131 -53.89 -6.98 -11.05
CA PRO A 131 -54.51 -6.91 -9.74
C PRO A 131 -55.75 -7.84 -9.64
N PRO A 132 -56.03 -8.40 -8.45
CA PRO A 132 -57.17 -9.29 -8.26
C PRO A 132 -58.49 -8.55 -8.50
N THR A 133 -59.33 -9.12 -9.38
CA THR A 133 -60.73 -8.74 -9.63
C THR A 133 -61.60 -8.90 -8.41
#